data_AF-A0A5K1DET9-F1
#
_entry.id   AF-A0A5K1DET9-F1
#
_cell.length_a   1.000
_cell.length_b   1.000
_cell.length_c   1.000
_cell.angle_alpha   90.00
_cell.angle_beta   90.00
_cell.angle_gamma   90.00
#
_symmetry.space_group_name_H-M   'P 1'
#
loop_
_entity.id
_entity.type
_entity.pdbx_description
1 polymer ?
#
loop_
_entity_poly.entity_id
_entity_poly.type
_entity_poly.pdbx_seq_one_letter_code
_entity_poly.pdbx_strand_id
1 'polypeptide(L)'
;MDTSKADLSRIELPDVPGGPEIFEKAAKFCYGENFEITVRNVAALRCAAEHLDMSEKFADGNLISRTEEFLMHAALTTFSGAIAVLRSCEDLMPMAETLKIVQRCLEVASLK
;
A
#
# COMPACT_ATOMS: atom_id res chain seq x y z
N MET A 1 4.85 41.36 3.81
CA MET A 1 4.00 40.22 4.17
C MET A 1 2.92 40.15 3.10
N ASP A 2 3.17 39.37 2.05
CA ASP A 2 2.17 39.09 1.01
C ASP A 2 1.68 37.67 1.24
N THR A 3 0.45 37.54 1.72
CA THR A 3 -0.25 36.26 1.79
C THR A 3 -0.76 35.97 0.38
N SER A 4 0.13 35.45 -0.46
CA SER A 4 -0.19 34.97 -1.80
C SER A 4 -1.35 33.98 -1.71
N LYS A 5 -2.43 34.20 -2.46
CA LYS A 5 -3.49 33.21 -2.70
C LYS A 5 -2.82 31.86 -2.95
N ALA A 6 -3.08 30.89 -2.07
CA ALA A 6 -2.70 29.51 -2.36
C ALA A 6 -3.35 29.14 -3.70
N ASP A 7 -2.54 28.69 -4.65
CA ASP A 7 -3.04 28.16 -5.91
C ASP A 7 -3.78 26.86 -5.59
N LEU A 8 -5.11 26.96 -5.43
CA LEU A 8 -6.00 25.85 -5.08
C LEU A 8 -5.97 24.70 -6.11
N SER A 9 -5.25 24.86 -7.23
CA SER A 9 -5.07 23.83 -8.25
C SER A 9 -3.95 22.83 -7.95
N ARG A 10 -3.08 23.11 -6.97
CA ARG A 10 -1.94 22.25 -6.62
C ARG A 10 -2.12 21.61 -5.25
N ILE A 11 -2.11 20.28 -5.23
CA ILE A 11 -2.09 19.47 -4.01
C ILE A 11 -0.70 18.85 -3.91
N GLU A 12 -0.05 19.01 -2.77
CA GLU A 12 1.20 18.33 -2.46
C GLU A 12 0.90 17.11 -1.58
N LEU A 13 1.35 15.95 -2.03
CA LEU A 13 1.27 14.68 -1.31
C LEU A 13 2.70 14.26 -0.95
N PRO A 14 3.24 14.77 0.17
CA PRO A 14 4.57 14.37 0.61
C PRO A 14 4.57 12.90 1.05
N ASP A 15 5.71 12.24 0.86
CA ASP A 15 6.04 10.96 1.49
C ASP A 15 5.05 9.82 1.22
N VAL A 16 4.50 9.75 0.00
CA VAL A 16 3.65 8.61 -0.39
C VAL A 16 4.46 7.30 -0.26
N PRO A 17 3.98 6.32 0.52
CA PRO A 17 4.67 5.05 0.69
C PRO A 17 4.89 4.32 -0.64
N GLY A 18 6.14 3.92 -0.91
CA GLY A 18 6.53 3.29 -2.18
C GLY A 18 6.63 4.24 -3.38
N GLY A 19 6.48 5.55 -3.15
CA GLY A 19 6.79 6.59 -4.13
C GLY A 19 5.75 6.78 -5.24
N PRO A 20 6.10 7.61 -6.25
CA PRO A 20 5.17 8.03 -7.30
C PRO A 20 4.54 6.88 -8.11
N GLU A 21 5.28 5.79 -8.33
CA GLU A 21 4.77 4.63 -9.08
C GLU A 21 3.62 3.91 -8.36
N ILE A 22 3.67 3.90 -7.02
CA ILE A 22 2.61 3.31 -6.19
C ILE A 22 1.42 4.25 -6.10
N PHE A 23 1.67 5.57 -6.02
CA PHE A 23 0.61 6.57 -6.16
C PHE A 23 -0.13 6.44 -7.49
N GLU A 24 0.58 6.28 -8.60
CA GLU A 24 -0.05 6.10 -9.91
C GLU A 24 -1.01 4.90 -9.92
N LYS A 25 -0.65 3.79 -9.27
CA LYS A 25 -1.53 2.61 -9.15
C LYS A 25 -2.75 2.89 -8.26
N ALA A 26 -2.57 3.60 -7.15
CA ALA A 26 -3.68 4.04 -6.31
C ALA A 26 -4.62 5.00 -7.06
N ALA A 27 -4.08 5.90 -7.87
CA ALA A 27 -4.88 6.78 -8.72
C ALA A 27 -5.64 5.99 -9.80
N LYS A 28 -4.97 5.05 -10.48
CA LYS A 28 -5.61 4.14 -11.45
C LYS A 28 -6.78 3.39 -10.83
N PHE A 29 -6.62 2.90 -9.60
CA PHE A 29 -7.73 2.30 -8.85
C PHE A 29 -8.93 3.27 -8.73
N CYS A 30 -8.71 4.52 -8.31
CA CYS A 30 -9.78 5.52 -8.17
C CYS A 30 -10.50 5.84 -9.47
N TYR A 31 -9.80 5.79 -10.61
CA TYR A 31 -10.37 6.04 -11.93
C TYR A 31 -10.95 4.79 -12.60
N GLY A 32 -10.94 3.63 -11.92
CA GLY A 32 -11.43 2.36 -12.47
C GLY A 32 -10.53 1.79 -13.57
N GLU A 33 -9.28 2.21 -13.64
CA GLU A 33 -8.29 1.63 -14.54
C GLU A 33 -7.70 0.33 -13.97
N ASN A 34 -7.33 -0.57 -14.87
CA ASN A 34 -6.70 -1.83 -14.48
C ASN A 34 -5.24 -1.63 -14.07
N PHE A 35 -4.86 -2.26 -12.98
CA PHE A 35 -3.46 -2.44 -12.56
C PHE A 35 -3.33 -3.77 -11.83
N GLU A 36 -2.09 -4.23 -11.68
CA GLU A 36 -1.81 -5.52 -11.05
C GLU A 36 -1.31 -5.35 -9.61
N ILE A 37 -1.93 -6.08 -8.69
CA ILE A 37 -1.41 -6.31 -7.34
C ILE A 37 -0.53 -7.56 -7.39
N THR A 38 0.70 -7.45 -6.89
CA THR A 38 1.71 -8.50 -6.91
C THR A 38 2.37 -8.62 -5.54
N VAL A 39 3.04 -9.75 -5.28
CA VAL A 39 3.82 -9.94 -4.05
C VAL A 39 4.96 -8.92 -3.86
N ARG A 40 5.34 -8.19 -4.92
CA ARG A 40 6.39 -7.16 -4.88
C ARG A 40 5.88 -5.76 -4.59
N ASN A 41 4.58 -5.49 -4.81
CA ASN A 41 4.01 -4.14 -4.64
C ASN A 41 2.88 -4.07 -3.61
N VAL A 42 2.35 -5.21 -3.15
CA VAL A 42 1.17 -5.23 -2.27
C VAL A 42 1.43 -4.54 -0.93
N ALA A 43 2.63 -4.66 -0.35
CA ALA A 43 2.96 -3.95 0.89
C ALA A 43 2.92 -2.43 0.68
N ALA A 44 3.50 -1.96 -0.42
CA ALA A 44 3.54 -0.54 -0.75
C ALA A 44 2.13 -0.01 -1.05
N LEU A 45 1.33 -0.74 -1.83
CA LEU A 45 -0.07 -0.41 -2.08
C LEU A 45 -0.90 -0.37 -0.79
N ARG A 46 -0.71 -1.33 0.13
CA ARG A 46 -1.40 -1.36 1.42
C ARG A 46 -1.03 -0.15 2.28
N CYS A 47 0.24 0.24 2.28
CA CYS A 47 0.73 1.43 2.99
C CYS A 47 0.20 2.73 2.34
N ALA A 48 0.29 2.87 1.02
CA ALA A 48 -0.23 4.03 0.31
C ALA A 48 -1.75 4.16 0.48
N ALA A 49 -2.49 3.05 0.45
CA ALA A 49 -3.92 3.03 0.68
C ALA A 49 -4.28 3.49 2.12
N GLU A 50 -3.47 3.12 3.13
CA GLU A 50 -3.62 3.65 4.49
C GLU A 50 -3.36 5.16 4.51
N HIS A 51 -2.24 5.59 3.93
CA HIS A 51 -1.84 7.00 3.89
C HIS A 51 -2.88 7.90 3.20
N LEU A 52 -3.57 7.38 2.19
CA LEU A 52 -4.60 8.07 1.40
C LEU A 52 -6.02 7.81 1.91
N ASP A 53 -6.19 7.17 3.07
CA ASP A 53 -7.49 6.85 3.67
C ASP A 53 -8.45 6.05 2.75
N MET A 54 -7.91 5.20 1.86
CA MET A 54 -8.66 4.43 0.86
C MET A 54 -9.39 3.21 1.46
N SER A 55 -10.34 3.51 2.35
CA SER A 55 -11.09 2.55 3.16
C SER A 55 -12.51 2.32 2.69
N GLU A 56 -13.14 1.28 3.23
CA GLU A 56 -14.56 0.95 3.02
C GLU A 56 -15.54 2.07 3.44
N LYS A 57 -15.07 3.10 4.16
CA LYS A 57 -15.89 4.28 4.48
C LYS A 57 -16.32 5.05 3.23
N PHE A 58 -15.57 4.93 2.13
CA PHE A 58 -15.80 5.68 0.90
C PHE A 58 -16.39 4.85 -0.24
N ALA A 59 -16.08 3.56 -0.29
CA ALA A 59 -16.59 2.64 -1.32
C ALA A 59 -16.37 1.17 -0.90
N ASP A 60 -17.29 0.29 -1.26
CA ASP A 60 -17.15 -1.15 -1.05
C ASP A 60 -15.99 -1.72 -1.89
N GLY A 61 -15.14 -2.54 -1.26
CA GLY A 61 -13.99 -3.16 -1.92
C GLY A 61 -12.91 -2.15 -2.31
N ASN A 62 -12.65 -1.18 -1.43
CA ASN A 62 -11.63 -0.14 -1.61
C ASN A 62 -10.20 -0.74 -1.56
N LEU A 63 -9.18 0.08 -1.83
CA LEU A 63 -7.82 -0.41 -2.00
C LEU A 63 -7.24 -1.05 -0.72
N ILE A 64 -7.63 -0.58 0.47
CA ILE A 64 -7.23 -1.22 1.74
C ILE A 64 -7.71 -2.67 1.80
N SER A 65 -9.00 -2.94 1.53
CA SER A 65 -9.55 -4.30 1.64
C SER A 65 -8.95 -5.22 0.57
N ARG A 66 -8.82 -4.75 -0.67
CA ARG A 66 -8.23 -5.55 -1.76
C ARG A 66 -6.78 -5.94 -1.51
N THR A 67 -5.98 -5.01 -0.98
CA THR A 67 -4.58 -5.30 -0.66
C THR A 67 -4.47 -6.25 0.54
N GLU A 68 -5.36 -6.13 1.52
CA GLU A 68 -5.44 -7.04 2.67
C GLU A 68 -5.84 -8.47 2.24
N GLU A 69 -6.86 -8.60 1.40
CA GLU A 69 -7.26 -9.89 0.82
C GLU A 69 -6.13 -10.54 0.03
N PHE A 70 -5.41 -9.77 -0.80
CA PHE A 70 -4.26 -10.30 -1.54
C PHE A 70 -3.14 -10.75 -0.60
N LEU A 71 -2.84 -9.99 0.47
CA LEU A 71 -1.86 -10.40 1.47
C LEU A 71 -2.26 -11.73 2.11
N MET A 72 -3.51 -11.87 2.57
CA MET A 72 -4.00 -13.07 3.26
C MET A 72 -4.07 -14.29 2.36
N HIS A 73 -4.61 -14.14 1.15
CA HIS A 73 -5.05 -15.27 0.33
C HIS A 73 -4.13 -15.57 -0.85
N ALA A 74 -3.21 -14.68 -1.21
CA ALA A 74 -2.26 -14.90 -2.29
C ALA A 74 -0.81 -14.81 -1.79
N ALA A 75 -0.40 -13.66 -1.24
CA ALA A 75 1.01 -13.38 -0.99
C ALA A 75 1.59 -14.21 0.18
N LEU A 76 0.87 -14.29 1.30
CA LEU A 76 1.34 -14.92 2.53
C LEU A 76 0.95 -16.41 2.64
N THR A 77 0.63 -17.04 1.52
CA THR A 77 0.32 -18.48 1.46
C THR A 77 1.56 -19.34 1.22
N THR A 78 2.68 -18.73 0.82
CA THR A 78 3.94 -19.43 0.52
C THR A 78 5.11 -18.72 1.18
N PHE A 79 6.15 -19.49 1.52
CA PHE A 79 7.40 -18.95 2.06
C PHE A 79 8.05 -17.93 1.10
N SER A 80 8.12 -18.27 -0.19
CA SER A 80 8.66 -17.36 -1.22
C SER A 80 7.86 -16.07 -1.34
N GLY A 81 6.53 -16.14 -1.23
CA GLY A 81 5.67 -14.96 -1.23
C GLY A 81 5.90 -14.09 0.01
N ALA A 82 5.97 -14.69 1.20
CA ALA A 82 6.27 -13.99 2.44
C ALA A 82 7.65 -13.27 2.40
N ILE A 83 8.69 -13.93 1.88
CA ILE A 83 10.01 -13.29 1.72
C ILE A 83 9.98 -12.15 0.70
N ALA A 84 9.24 -12.30 -0.41
CA ALA A 84 9.10 -11.23 -1.41
C ALA A 84 8.40 -9.99 -0.83
N VAL A 85 7.32 -10.19 -0.08
CA VAL A 85 6.61 -9.10 0.61
C VAL A 85 7.51 -8.48 1.68
N LEU A 86 8.19 -9.29 2.49
CA LEU A 86 9.08 -8.80 3.55
C LEU A 86 10.18 -7.89 3.02
N ARG A 87 10.81 -8.27 1.89
CA ARG A 87 11.82 -7.43 1.22
C ARG A 87 11.24 -6.09 0.77
N SER A 88 10.01 -6.08 0.25
CA SER A 88 9.35 -4.83 -0.15
C SER A 88 9.03 -3.90 1.02
N CYS A 89 9.04 -4.39 2.26
CA CYS A 89 8.80 -3.57 3.45
C CYS A 89 9.98 -2.68 3.84
N GLU A 90 11.19 -2.92 3.34
CA GLU A 90 12.41 -2.17 3.73
C GLU A 90 12.24 -0.66 3.52
N ASP A 91 11.67 -0.25 2.38
CA ASP A 91 11.43 1.16 2.02
C ASP A 91 10.09 1.71 2.56
N LEU A 92 9.36 0.93 3.36
CA LEU A 92 8.00 1.25 3.83
C LEU A 92 7.91 1.41 5.35
N MET A 93 9.04 1.32 6.05
CA MET A 93 9.10 1.49 7.49
C MET A 93 8.91 2.98 7.87
N PRO A 94 8.21 3.28 8.98
CA PRO A 94 7.65 2.37 9.99
C PRO A 94 6.22 1.87 9.67
N MET A 95 5.63 2.31 8.56
CA MET A 95 4.22 2.06 8.26
C MET A 95 3.93 0.56 8.08
N ALA A 96 4.79 -0.16 7.37
CA ALA A 96 4.64 -1.61 7.18
C ALA A 96 4.64 -2.41 8.50
N GLU A 97 5.35 -1.91 9.52
CA GLU A 97 5.35 -2.50 10.86
C GLU A 97 4.08 -2.17 11.64
N THR A 98 3.61 -0.92 11.57
CA THR A 98 2.36 -0.48 12.20
C THR A 98 1.16 -1.25 11.64
N LEU A 99 1.18 -1.53 10.34
CA LEU A 99 0.17 -2.34 9.64
C LEU A 99 0.38 -3.86 9.83
N LYS A 100 1.37 -4.28 10.63
CA LYS A 100 1.70 -5.68 10.95
C LYS A 100 2.05 -6.55 9.73
N ILE A 101 2.43 -5.94 8.61
CA ILE A 101 2.79 -6.68 7.39
C ILE A 101 4.07 -7.48 7.64
N VAL A 102 5.08 -6.83 8.26
CA VAL A 102 6.36 -7.45 8.63
C VAL A 102 6.14 -8.66 9.54
N GLN A 103 5.39 -8.48 10.63
CA GLN A 103 5.08 -9.53 11.60
C GLN A 103 4.46 -10.76 10.93
N ARG A 104 3.46 -10.58 10.06
CA ARG A 104 2.78 -11.67 9.36
C ARG A 104 3.70 -12.39 8.38
N CYS A 105 4.61 -11.68 7.72
CA CYS A 105 5.61 -12.32 6.86
C CYS A 105 6.55 -13.22 7.68
N LEU A 106 6.98 -12.76 8.86
CA LEU A 106 7.85 -13.53 9.75
C LEU A 106 7.16 -14.78 10.30
N GLU A 107 5.88 -14.70 10.63
CA GLU A 107 5.07 -15.85 11.06
C GLU A 107 5.05 -16.94 9.98
N VAL A 108 4.77 -16.56 8.73
CA VAL A 108 4.78 -17.51 7.60
C VAL A 108 6.18 -18.05 7.32
N ALA A 109 7.21 -17.23 7.46
CA ALA A 109 8.59 -17.66 7.28
C ALA A 109 9.05 -18.65 8.36
N SER A 110 8.49 -18.57 9.57
CA SER A 110 8.85 -19.42 10.72
C SER A 110 8.08 -20.75 10.77
N LEU A 111 7.01 -20.91 10.00
CA LEU A 111 6.20 -22.12 9.94
C LEU A 111 6.84 -23.25 9.10
N LYS A 112 8.07 -23.07 8.60
CA LYS A 112 8.81 -24.05 7.80
C LYS A 112 10.23 -24.28 8.30
#